data_AF-A0A1S3HYU4-F1
#
_entry.id   AF-A0A1S3HYU4-F1
#
_cell.length_a   1.000
_cell.length_b   1.000
_cell.length_c   1.000
_cell.angle_alpha   90.00
_cell.angle_beta   90.00
_cell.angle_gamma   90.00
#
_symmetry.space_group_name_H-M   'P 1'
#
loop_
_entity.id
_entity.type
_entity.pdbx_description
1 polymer ?
#
loop_
_entity_poly.entity_id
_entity_poly.type
_entity_poly.pdbx_seq_one_letter_code
_entity_poly.pdbx_strand_id
1 'polypeptide(L)'
;MAAKNDDDAQDILGACLGILVEEADPVILRTTLQTLLKLMKNAAENPSEEKFHHVRKENKAFSNKVWRYAGAQQFMLAAGWAEADDAVVLTDSERLKCAIQLLEAKILLVKKKSKLLLKEKDNRLS
;
A
#
# COMPACT_ATOMS: atom_id res chain seq x y z
N MET A 1 4.72 27.56 -2.86
CA MET A 1 4.21 27.04 -1.57
C MET A 1 3.70 25.60 -1.65
N ALA A 2 3.93 24.86 -2.75
CA ALA A 2 3.42 23.49 -2.94
C ALA A 2 4.35 22.37 -2.42
N ALA A 3 5.67 22.53 -2.54
CA ALA A 3 6.63 21.44 -2.24
C ALA A 3 6.61 20.92 -0.80
N LYS A 4 6.20 21.74 0.19
CA LYS A 4 6.20 21.34 1.60
C LYS A 4 5.08 20.34 1.92
N ASN A 5 3.94 20.45 1.24
CA ASN A 5 2.80 19.57 1.43
C ASN A 5 3.01 18.17 0.83
N ASP A 6 3.77 18.08 -0.27
CA ASP A 6 4.09 16.81 -0.93
C ASP A 6 5.11 15.99 -0.13
N ASP A 7 6.14 16.64 0.44
CA ASP A 7 7.10 15.98 1.35
C ASP A 7 6.40 15.46 2.61
N ASP A 8 5.57 16.28 3.27
CA ASP A 8 4.82 15.87 4.47
C ASP A 8 3.88 14.68 4.18
N ALA A 9 3.21 14.68 3.02
CA ALA A 9 2.35 13.57 2.61
C ALA A 9 3.14 12.28 2.34
N GLN A 10 4.31 12.39 1.71
CA GLN A 10 5.18 11.26 1.44
C GLN A 10 5.74 10.67 2.74
N ASP A 11 6.08 11.50 3.73
CA ASP A 11 6.51 11.07 5.06
C ASP A 11 5.40 10.31 5.81
N ILE A 12 4.16 10.82 5.78
CA ILE A 12 3.01 10.15 6.40
C ILE A 12 2.77 8.78 5.75
N LEU A 13 2.72 8.73 4.42
CA LEU A 13 2.57 7.47 3.67
C LEU A 13 3.71 6.49 4.00
N GLY A 14 4.94 6.99 4.13
CA GLY A 14 6.11 6.24 4.54
C GLY A 14 5.95 5.62 5.94
N ALA A 15 5.48 6.42 6.91
CA ALA A 15 5.21 5.97 8.27
C ALA A 15 4.15 4.87 8.32
N CYS A 16 3.05 5.01 7.58
CA CYS A 16 2.01 3.98 7.49
C CYS A 16 2.54 2.65 6.93
N LEU A 17 3.42 2.71 5.91
CA LEU A 17 4.10 1.52 5.42
C LEU A 17 5.09 0.93 6.43
N GLY A 18 5.70 1.75 7.27
CA GLY A 18 6.52 1.31 8.40
C GLY A 18 5.71 0.44 9.36
N ILE A 19 4.54 0.92 9.78
CA ILE A 19 3.61 0.17 10.63
C ILE A 19 3.21 -1.15 9.97
N LEU A 20 2.82 -1.12 8.69
CA LEU A 20 2.42 -2.32 7.97
C LEU A 20 3.53 -3.38 7.89
N VAL A 21 4.80 -2.96 7.80
CA VAL A 21 5.96 -3.88 7.76
C VAL A 21 6.14 -4.59 9.10
N GLU A 22 5.83 -3.93 10.21
CA GLU A 22 5.89 -4.54 11.55
C GLU A 22 4.71 -5.48 11.81
N GLU A 23 3.52 -5.19 11.24
CA GLU A 23 2.31 -6.00 11.44
C GLU A 23 2.26 -7.28 10.58
N ALA A 24 2.89 -7.28 9.41
CA ALA A 24 2.73 -8.35 8.42
C ALA A 24 4.03 -9.15 8.20
N ASP A 25 3.92 -10.48 8.22
CA ASP A 25 5.02 -11.36 7.84
C ASP A 25 5.54 -11.02 6.43
N PRO A 26 6.86 -11.13 6.16
CA PRO A 26 7.45 -10.70 4.89
C PRO A 26 6.81 -11.30 3.63
N VAL A 27 6.32 -12.55 3.72
CA VAL A 27 5.61 -13.24 2.63
C VAL A 27 4.26 -12.58 2.37
N ILE A 28 3.51 -12.29 3.43
CA ILE A 28 2.18 -11.70 3.37
C ILE A 28 2.26 -10.23 3.01
N LEU A 29 3.20 -9.49 3.60
CA LEU A 29 3.49 -8.08 3.34
C LEU A 29 3.60 -7.81 1.84
N ARG A 30 4.34 -8.64 1.10
CA ARG A 30 4.47 -8.47 -0.35
C ARG A 30 3.11 -8.56 -1.06
N THR A 31 2.27 -9.53 -0.69
CA THR A 31 0.93 -9.69 -1.27
C THR A 31 0.01 -8.53 -0.89
N THR A 32 0.10 -8.03 0.34
CA THR A 32 -0.63 -6.84 0.80
C THR A 32 -0.23 -5.61 -0.01
N LEU A 33 1.07 -5.32 -0.14
CA LEU A 33 1.59 -4.20 -0.93
C LEU A 33 1.16 -4.29 -2.40
N GLN A 34 1.18 -5.49 -3.00
CA GLN A 34 0.70 -5.69 -4.37
C GLN A 34 -0.80 -5.45 -4.52
N THR A 35 -1.59 -5.82 -3.50
CA THR A 35 -3.03 -5.61 -3.51
C THR A 35 -3.36 -4.11 -3.38
N LEU A 36 -2.67 -3.40 -2.48
CA LEU A 36 -2.74 -1.93 -2.37
C LEU A 36 -2.36 -1.27 -3.69
N LEU A 37 -1.23 -1.66 -4.29
CA LEU A 37 -0.76 -1.08 -5.55
C LEU A 37 -1.79 -1.25 -6.67
N LYS A 38 -2.38 -2.44 -6.79
CA LYS A 38 -3.41 -2.71 -7.80
C LYS A 38 -4.65 -1.83 -7.58
N LEU A 39 -5.09 -1.70 -6.33
CA LEU A 39 -6.25 -0.88 -5.97
C LEU A 39 -6.00 0.60 -6.32
N MET A 40 -4.84 1.14 -5.94
CA MET A 40 -4.47 2.54 -6.25
C MET A 40 -4.33 2.77 -7.76
N LYS A 41 -3.70 1.85 -8.49
CA LYS A 41 -3.57 1.93 -9.96
C LYS A 41 -4.91 1.89 -10.66
N ASN A 42 -5.77 0.93 -10.31
CA ASN A 42 -7.11 0.83 -10.88
C ASN A 42 -7.90 2.13 -10.70
N ALA A 43 -7.81 2.75 -9.53
CA ALA A 43 -8.50 4.02 -9.24
C ALA A 43 -7.91 5.20 -10.05
N ALA A 44 -6.58 5.26 -10.18
CA ALA A 44 -5.89 6.32 -10.93
C ALA A 44 -6.06 6.18 -12.46
N GLU A 45 -6.07 4.95 -12.99
CA GLU A 45 -6.22 4.67 -14.41
C GLU A 45 -7.67 4.83 -14.89
N ASN A 46 -8.64 4.66 -13.99
CA ASN A 46 -10.07 4.69 -14.32
C ASN A 46 -10.82 5.69 -13.42
N PRO A 47 -10.55 7.01 -13.54
CA PRO A 47 -11.13 8.03 -12.66
C PRO A 47 -12.64 8.20 -12.80
N SER A 48 -13.24 7.75 -13.91
CA SER A 48 -14.69 7.82 -14.14
C SER A 48 -15.45 6.55 -13.75
N GLU A 49 -14.75 5.50 -13.31
CA GLU A 49 -15.35 4.22 -12.98
C GLU A 49 -15.48 4.05 -11.45
N GLU A 50 -16.64 4.43 -10.90
CA GLU A 50 -16.90 4.44 -9.45
C GLU A 50 -16.62 3.11 -8.74
N LYS A 51 -16.77 1.98 -9.44
CA LYS A 51 -16.47 0.65 -8.88
C LYS A 51 -15.02 0.47 -8.45
N PHE A 52 -14.08 1.25 -9.00
CA PHE A 52 -12.67 1.22 -8.61
C PHE A 52 -12.35 2.19 -7.47
N HIS A 53 -13.27 3.10 -7.17
CA HIS A 53 -13.16 4.09 -6.09
C HIS A 53 -13.90 3.64 -4.84
N HIS A 54 -14.59 2.50 -4.88
CA HIS A 54 -15.40 1.99 -3.78
C HIS A 54 -15.07 0.52 -3.49
N VAL A 55 -14.53 0.25 -2.29
CA VAL A 55 -14.13 -1.11 -1.89
C VAL A 55 -14.84 -1.51 -0.61
N ARG A 56 -15.71 -2.53 -0.69
CA ARG A 56 -16.45 -3.06 0.46
C ARG A 56 -15.52 -3.76 1.45
N LYS A 57 -15.65 -3.43 2.74
CA LYS A 57 -14.91 -4.06 3.85
C LYS A 57 -15.23 -5.54 4.00
N GLU A 58 -16.43 -5.97 3.60
CA GLU A 58 -16.86 -7.38 3.61
C GLU A 58 -16.19 -8.23 2.53
N ASN A 59 -15.56 -7.62 1.51
CA ASN A 59 -14.85 -8.36 0.48
C ASN A 59 -13.69 -9.12 1.14
N LYS A 60 -13.86 -10.43 1.36
CA LYS A 60 -12.88 -11.28 2.05
C LYS A 60 -11.48 -11.20 1.45
N ALA A 61 -11.36 -11.02 0.13
CA ALA A 61 -10.06 -10.91 -0.51
C ALA A 61 -9.37 -9.58 -0.15
N PHE A 62 -10.11 -8.48 -0.08
CA PHE A 62 -9.59 -7.19 0.38
C PHE A 62 -9.36 -7.19 1.89
N SER A 63 -10.36 -7.63 2.67
CA SER A 63 -10.32 -7.61 4.13
C SER A 63 -9.17 -8.43 4.69
N ASN A 64 -9.04 -9.69 4.25
CA ASN A 64 -8.00 -10.59 4.73
C ASN A 64 -6.60 -10.19 4.23
N LYS A 65 -6.46 -9.47 3.12
CA LYS A 65 -5.14 -9.13 2.57
C LYS A 65 -4.68 -7.74 2.97
N VAL A 66 -5.60 -6.82 3.18
CA VAL A 66 -5.34 -5.39 3.34
C VAL A 66 -6.01 -4.87 4.60
N TRP A 67 -7.34 -4.92 4.67
CA TRP A 67 -8.09 -4.18 5.69
C TRP A 67 -7.85 -4.66 7.13
N ARG A 68 -7.36 -5.87 7.36
CA ARG A 68 -7.02 -6.35 8.71
C ARG A 68 -5.79 -5.68 9.35
N TYR A 69 -5.00 -4.93 8.59
CA TYR A 69 -3.75 -4.32 9.05
C TYR A 69 -3.96 -2.82 9.29
N ALA A 70 -3.66 -2.33 10.50
CA ALA A 70 -3.85 -0.92 10.82
C ALA A 70 -2.94 -0.03 9.95
N GLY A 71 -1.71 -0.48 9.68
CA GLY A 71 -0.80 0.23 8.78
C GLY A 71 -1.33 0.35 7.35
N ALA A 72 -2.06 -0.67 6.87
CA ALA A 72 -2.69 -0.61 5.55
C ALA A 72 -3.93 0.29 5.52
N GLN A 73 -4.76 0.27 6.58
CA GLN A 73 -5.89 1.19 6.72
C GLN A 73 -5.40 2.64 6.71
N GLN A 74 -4.45 2.97 7.58
CA GLN A 74 -3.86 4.30 7.68
C GLN A 74 -3.22 4.74 6.36
N PHE A 75 -2.54 3.83 5.65
CA PHE A 75 -1.96 4.13 4.34
C PHE A 75 -3.04 4.51 3.32
N MET A 76 -4.17 3.79 3.27
CA MET A 76 -5.28 4.13 2.38
C MET A 76 -5.86 5.50 2.74
N LEU A 77 -6.09 5.76 4.03
CA LEU A 77 -6.62 7.05 4.47
C LEU A 77 -5.69 8.21 4.10
N ALA A 78 -4.39 8.05 4.35
CA ALA A 78 -3.36 9.03 3.99
C ALA A 78 -3.24 9.26 2.47
N ALA A 79 -3.59 8.25 1.66
CA ALA A 79 -3.60 8.30 0.20
C ALA A 79 -4.88 8.94 -0.38
N GLY A 80 -5.79 9.44 0.46
CA GLY A 80 -7.00 10.15 0.04
C GLY A 80 -8.27 9.28 0.02
N TRP A 81 -8.23 8.11 0.63
CA TRP A 81 -9.43 7.31 0.88
C TRP A 81 -10.09 7.73 2.19
N ALA A 82 -11.39 7.50 2.29
CA ALA A 82 -12.19 7.70 3.49
C ALA A 82 -12.87 6.38 3.87
N GLU A 83 -12.97 6.12 5.16
CA GLU A 83 -13.77 5.03 5.69
C GLU A 83 -15.24 5.45 5.75
N ALA A 84 -16.12 4.67 5.11
CA ALA A 84 -17.56 4.73 5.26
C ALA A 84 -18.04 3.53 6.10
N ASP A 85 -19.32 3.37 6.41
CA ASP A 85 -19.83 2.28 7.26
C ASP A 85 -19.40 0.88 6.80
N ASP A 86 -19.70 0.49 5.56
CA ASP A 86 -19.42 -0.84 5.00
C ASP A 86 -18.29 -0.86 3.97
N ALA A 87 -17.72 0.30 3.64
CA ALA A 87 -16.78 0.46 2.53
C ALA A 87 -15.65 1.46 2.82
N VAL A 88 -14.69 1.46 1.91
CA VAL A 88 -13.58 2.42 1.85
C VAL A 88 -13.67 3.08 0.48
N VAL A 89 -13.77 4.39 0.47
CA VAL A 89 -14.11 5.17 -0.73
C VAL A 89 -13.01 6.18 -1.02
N LEU A 90 -12.58 6.29 -2.27
CA LEU A 90 -11.65 7.32 -2.69
C LEU A 90 -12.38 8.66 -2.75
N THR A 91 -11.97 9.62 -1.92
CA THR A 91 -12.56 10.96 -1.88
C THR A 91 -11.62 12.02 -2.45
N ASP A 92 -10.31 11.74 -2.43
CA ASP A 92 -9.27 12.63 -2.94
C ASP A 92 -8.23 11.82 -3.72
N SER A 93 -8.08 12.11 -5.02
CA SER A 93 -7.13 11.42 -5.88
C SER A 93 -5.75 12.06 -5.97
N GLU A 94 -5.54 13.26 -5.39
CA GLU A 94 -4.30 14.03 -5.54
C GLU A 94 -3.06 13.24 -5.10
N ARG A 95 -3.22 12.39 -4.08
CA ARG A 95 -2.14 11.62 -3.46
C ARG A 95 -1.91 10.24 -4.08
N LEU A 96 -2.77 9.78 -4.98
CA LEU A 96 -2.66 8.44 -5.57
C LEU A 96 -1.32 8.23 -6.28
N LYS A 97 -0.82 9.24 -7.00
CA LYS A 97 0.44 9.14 -7.72
C LYS A 97 1.63 8.89 -6.79
N CYS A 98 1.72 9.66 -5.70
CA CYS A 98 2.77 9.49 -4.69
C CYS A 98 2.63 8.13 -3.98
N ALA A 99 1.41 7.74 -3.61
CA ALA A 99 1.14 6.44 -2.99
C ALA A 99 1.56 5.26 -3.89
N ILE A 100 1.26 5.32 -5.19
CA ILE A 100 1.68 4.31 -6.19
C ILE A 100 3.20 4.22 -6.25
N GLN A 101 3.90 5.34 -6.38
CA GLN A 101 5.36 5.39 -6.46
C GLN A 101 6.01 4.79 -5.21
N LEU A 102 5.48 5.11 -4.03
CA LEU A 102 6.00 4.61 -2.76
C LEU A 102 5.79 3.09 -2.61
N LEU A 103 4.62 2.59 -3.02
CA LEU A 103 4.33 1.15 -3.04
C LEU A 103 5.26 0.40 -4.00
N GLU A 104 5.49 0.93 -5.21
CA GLU A 104 6.42 0.34 -6.19
C GLU A 104 7.84 0.25 -5.63
N ALA A 105 8.33 1.35 -5.05
CA ALA A 105 9.64 1.39 -4.40
C ALA A 105 9.75 0.36 -3.28
N LYS A 106 8.76 0.29 -2.39
CA LYS A 106 8.75 -0.67 -1.27
C LYS A 106 8.74 -2.12 -1.74
N ILE A 107 7.95 -2.45 -2.77
CA ILE A 107 7.89 -3.80 -3.35
C ILE A 107 9.25 -4.21 -3.93
N LEU A 108 9.96 -3.29 -4.62
CA LEU A 108 11.29 -3.54 -5.14
C LEU A 108 12.31 -3.81 -4.02
N LEU A 109 12.25 -3.05 -2.93
CA LEU A 109 13.11 -3.27 -1.76
C LEU A 109 12.87 -4.63 -1.10
N VAL A 110 11.61 -5.02 -0.90
CA VAL A 110 11.25 -6.33 -0.33
C VAL A 110 11.76 -7.47 -1.23
N LYS A 111 11.62 -7.35 -2.55
CA LYS A 111 12.16 -8.31 -3.52
C LYS A 111 13.69 -8.41 -3.44
N LYS A 112 14.39 -7.27 -3.36
CA LYS A 112 15.86 -7.23 -3.29
C LYS A 112 16.38 -7.88 -2.00
N LYS A 113 15.78 -7.56 -0.85
CA LYS A 113 16.14 -8.15 0.46
C LYS A 113 15.97 -9.67 0.45
N SER A 114 14.86 -10.15 -0.11
CA SER A 114 14.59 -11.59 -0.24
C SER A 114 15.67 -12.31 -1.05
N LYS A 115 16.08 -11.74 -2.19
CA LYS A 115 17.12 -12.30 -3.08
C LYS A 115 18.50 -12.31 -2.45
N LEU A 116 18.83 -11.29 -1.65
CA LEU A 116 20.12 -11.19 -0.95
C LEU A 116 20.24 -12.26 0.14
N LEU A 117 19.19 -12.42 0.94
CA LEU A 117 19.13 -13.43 2.02
C LEU A 117 19.29 -14.87 1.49
N LEU A 118 18.80 -15.15 0.26
CA LEU A 118 19.02 -16.44 -0.40
C LEU A 118 20.50 -16.62 -0.78
N LYS A 119 21.12 -15.62 -1.42
CA LYS A 119 22.54 -15.68 -1.80
C LYS A 119 23.49 -15.85 -0.61
N GLU A 120 23.22 -15.18 0.52
CA GLU A 120 24.05 -15.31 1.72
C GLU A 120 23.95 -16.69 2.38
N LYS A 121 22.81 -17.38 2.25
CA LYS A 121 22.63 -18.74 2.78
C LYS A 121 23.38 -19.78 1.95
N ASP A 122 23.30 -19.68 0.62
CA ASP A 122 24.06 -20.55 -0.28
C ASP A 122 25.58 -20.40 -0.07
N ASN A 123 26.07 -19.17 0.12
CA ASN A 123 27.50 -18.90 0.28
C ASN A 123 28.10 -19.30 1.65
N ARG A 124 27.26 -19.67 2.63
CA ARG A 124 27.72 -20.17 3.95
C ARG A 124 27.73 -21.70 4.03
N LEU A 125 27.20 -22.39 3.02
CA LEU A 125 27.11 -23.85 2.94
C LEU A 125 28.11 -24.44 1.93
N SER A 126 28.95 -23.60 1.30
CA SER A 126 30.09 -23.97 0.45
C SER A 126 31.40 -23.61 1.13
#